data_AF-A0A818LMK5-F1
#
_entry.id   AF-A0A818LMK5-F1
#
_cell.length_a   1.000
_cell.length_b   1.000
_cell.length_c   1.000
_cell.angle_alpha   90.00
_cell.angle_beta   90.00
_cell.angle_gamma   90.00
#
_symmetry.space_group_name_H-M   'P 1'
#
loop_
_entity.id
_entity.type
_entity.pdbx_description
1 polymer ?
#
loop_
_entity_poly.entity_id
_entity_poly.type
_entity_poly.pdbx_seq_one_letter_code
_entity_poly.pdbx_strand_id
1 'polypeptide(L)'
;NVLARKTGVAYTGISNILMTRGAGYMVGNIVGGITQNIVKQHPEGLLSFAFLIAAISGTSLMLTMWGDNVAAPLNVVHLGYGFGAVFANLFVQRFVGEDIKNDKLLNNSTIIIEEKGESNILVPYSITSFLCLLISIGHLIFSIREHRIRREALRNRRINYASVSTSALNEIKEVKIKNVSQYSPRSCGNGYFTYGLLMSISWIFYMFFVSGNDLTFGKFFFAYLKSSEFSITTSGAVWGMIIYWLSYSVGRLICAITAIFIPVHVAIGILWICGL
;
A
#
# COMPACT_ATOMS: atom_id res chain seq x y z
N ASN A 1 5.67 -19.88 4.70
CA ASN A 1 5.71 -21.18 5.43
C ASN A 1 7.06 -21.89 5.43
N VAL A 2 8.03 -21.54 4.56
CA VAL A 2 9.37 -22.18 4.56
C VAL A 2 10.15 -21.88 5.85
N LEU A 3 10.10 -20.65 6.37
CA LEU A 3 10.80 -20.27 7.60
C LEU A 3 10.26 -21.03 8.82
N ALA A 4 8.94 -21.06 9.02
CA ALA A 4 8.31 -21.74 10.16
C ALA A 4 8.55 -23.27 10.15
N ARG A 5 8.56 -23.89 8.96
CA ARG A 5 8.90 -25.31 8.80
C ARG A 5 10.38 -25.57 9.10
N LYS A 6 11.28 -24.65 8.71
CA LYS A 6 12.72 -24.73 9.01
C LYS A 6 13.05 -24.43 10.48
N THR A 7 12.29 -23.60 11.17
CA THR A 7 12.57 -23.19 12.56
C THR A 7 11.83 -24.01 13.61
N GLY A 8 10.97 -24.96 13.21
CA GLY A 8 10.15 -25.73 14.16
C GLY A 8 9.20 -24.86 14.98
N VAL A 9 8.86 -23.66 14.47
CA VAL A 9 8.07 -22.68 15.22
C VAL A 9 6.63 -23.17 15.31
N ALA A 10 6.14 -23.32 16.54
CA ALA A 10 4.77 -23.70 16.84
C ALA A 10 3.76 -22.77 16.14
N TYR A 11 2.56 -23.28 15.85
CA TYR A 11 1.47 -22.51 15.23
C TYR A 11 1.17 -21.19 15.96
N THR A 12 1.42 -21.14 17.28
CA THR A 12 1.36 -19.94 18.11
C THR A 12 2.30 -18.83 17.62
N GLY A 13 3.51 -19.16 17.16
CA GLY A 13 4.45 -18.18 16.60
C GLY A 13 3.98 -17.59 15.27
N ILE A 14 3.38 -18.39 14.39
CA ILE A 14 2.80 -17.91 13.13
C ILE A 14 1.60 -16.99 13.40
N SER A 15 0.73 -17.40 14.33
CA SER A 15 -0.43 -16.60 14.75
C SER A 15 0.02 -15.25 15.31
N ASN A 16 1.02 -15.24 16.21
CA ASN A 16 1.57 -14.02 16.78
C ASN A 16 2.13 -13.09 15.70
N ILE A 17 2.89 -13.60 14.72
CA ILE A 17 3.42 -12.77 13.62
C ILE A 17 2.28 -12.15 12.80
N LEU A 18 1.26 -12.93 12.45
CA LEU A 18 0.09 -12.42 11.71
C LEU A 18 -0.68 -11.37 12.52
N MET A 19 -0.85 -11.60 13.82
CA MET A 19 -1.53 -10.69 14.73
C MET A 19 -0.73 -9.39 14.92
N THR A 20 0.58 -9.46 15.14
CA THR A 20 1.47 -8.30 15.21
C THR A 20 1.44 -7.49 13.92
N ARG A 21 1.37 -8.17 12.76
CA ARG A 21 1.22 -7.48 11.47
C ARG A 21 -0.12 -6.74 11.36
N GLY A 22 -1.22 -7.40 11.70
CA GLY A 22 -2.56 -6.80 11.69
C GLY A 22 -2.68 -5.61 12.64
N ALA A 23 -2.22 -5.80 13.89
CA ALA A 23 -2.15 -4.74 14.89
C ALA A 23 -1.25 -3.58 14.43
N GLY A 24 -0.09 -3.89 13.84
CA GLY A 24 0.83 -2.89 13.28
C GLY A 24 0.19 -2.04 12.18
N TYR A 25 -0.56 -2.65 11.24
CA TYR A 25 -1.32 -1.90 10.24
C TYR A 25 -2.40 -1.02 10.88
N MET A 26 -3.15 -1.54 11.85
CA MET A 26 -4.21 -0.78 12.51
C MET A 26 -3.65 0.42 13.28
N VAL A 27 -2.66 0.18 14.15
CA VAL A 27 -1.99 1.22 14.94
C VAL A 27 -1.29 2.21 14.00
N GLY A 28 -0.61 1.73 12.96
CA GLY A 28 0.04 2.58 11.96
C GLY A 28 -0.94 3.50 11.21
N ASN A 29 -2.14 3.01 10.87
CA ASN A 29 -3.20 3.83 10.27
C ASN A 29 -3.74 4.89 11.24
N ILE A 30 -4.01 4.51 12.49
CA ILE A 30 -4.53 5.43 13.52
C ILE A 30 -3.48 6.52 13.81
N VAL A 31 -2.25 6.11 14.12
CA VAL A 31 -1.13 7.02 14.37
C VAL A 31 -0.89 7.87 13.13
N GLY A 32 -0.84 7.29 11.93
CA GLY A 32 -0.69 8.01 10.67
C GLY A 32 -1.73 9.11 10.47
N GLY A 33 -3.01 8.82 10.72
CA GLY A 33 -4.08 9.81 10.63
C GLY A 33 -3.94 10.95 11.66
N ILE A 34 -3.63 10.61 12.92
CA ILE A 34 -3.39 11.60 13.98
C ILE A 34 -2.17 12.46 13.65
N THR A 35 -1.08 11.81 13.27
CA THR A 35 0.18 12.43 12.87
C THR A 35 -0.03 13.36 11.69
N GLN A 36 -0.80 12.96 10.66
CA GLN A 36 -1.11 13.81 9.51
C GLN A 36 -1.85 15.10 9.92
N ASN A 37 -2.74 15.02 10.92
CA ASN A 37 -3.41 16.21 11.46
C ASN A 37 -2.44 17.13 12.22
N ILE A 38 -1.52 16.56 12.99
CA ILE A 38 -0.49 17.32 13.71
C ILE A 38 0.51 17.94 12.71
N VAL A 39 0.92 17.21 11.66
CA VAL A 39 1.81 17.72 10.60
C VAL A 39 1.19 18.88 9.85
N LYS A 40 -0.13 18.83 9.57
CA LYS A 40 -0.85 19.97 8.96
C LYS A 40 -0.75 21.23 9.82
N GLN A 41 -0.61 21.10 11.14
CA GLN A 41 -0.40 22.22 12.06
C GLN A 41 1.08 22.61 12.24
N HIS A 42 2.02 21.66 12.10
CA HIS A 42 3.45 21.87 12.27
C HIS A 42 4.27 21.23 11.14
N PRO A 43 4.47 21.92 9.99
CA PRO A 43 5.11 21.35 8.81
C PRO A 43 6.63 21.10 8.95
N GLU A 44 7.29 21.58 10.00
CA GLU A 44 8.76 21.75 10.00
C GLU A 44 9.56 20.59 10.61
N GLY A 45 8.96 19.66 11.34
CA GLY A 45 9.71 18.62 12.08
C GLY A 45 9.28 17.17 11.85
N LEU A 46 8.14 16.93 11.20
CA LEU A 46 7.41 15.67 11.31
C LEU A 46 7.37 14.84 10.01
N LEU A 47 8.13 15.29 9.03
CA LEU A 47 8.20 14.68 7.70
C LEU A 47 8.98 13.36 7.71
N SER A 48 10.05 13.25 8.50
CA SER A 48 10.87 12.03 8.63
C SER A 48 10.12 10.87 9.31
N PHE A 49 9.29 11.17 10.32
CA PHE A 49 8.48 10.16 11.02
C PHE A 49 7.25 9.72 10.20
N ALA A 50 6.68 10.63 9.39
CA ALA A 50 5.59 10.33 8.47
C ALA A 50 6.02 9.39 7.32
N PHE A 51 7.31 9.33 6.97
CA PHE A 51 7.80 8.44 5.91
C PHE A 51 7.77 6.95 6.30
N LEU A 52 7.85 6.62 7.59
CA LEU A 52 7.63 5.24 8.07
C LEU A 52 6.15 4.82 7.94
N ILE A 53 5.25 5.80 7.83
CA ILE A 53 3.80 5.66 7.63
C ILE A 53 3.40 5.95 6.15
N ALA A 54 4.39 6.15 5.26
CA ALA A 54 4.20 6.65 3.89
C ALA A 54 3.30 5.77 3.00
N ALA A 55 3.20 4.47 3.26
CA ALA A 55 2.30 3.60 2.51
C ALA A 55 0.83 4.04 2.63
N ILE A 56 0.46 4.67 3.76
CA ILE A 56 -0.90 5.13 4.06
C ILE A 56 -1.08 6.60 3.65
N SER A 57 -0.03 7.42 3.78
CA SER A 57 -0.09 8.84 3.38
C SER A 57 -0.01 9.04 1.86
N GLY A 58 0.58 8.08 1.12
CA GLY A 58 0.77 8.16 -0.33
C GLY A 58 -0.55 8.34 -1.09
N THR A 59 -1.56 7.51 -0.81
CA THR A 59 -2.87 7.61 -1.47
C THR A 59 -3.56 8.95 -1.16
N SER A 60 -3.53 9.39 0.09
CA SER A 60 -4.08 10.69 0.51
C SER A 60 -3.37 11.86 -0.17
N LEU A 61 -2.03 11.78 -0.28
CA LEU A 61 -1.24 12.79 -0.97
C LEU A 61 -1.60 12.86 -2.46
N MET A 62 -1.76 11.71 -3.12
CA MET A 62 -2.18 11.66 -4.51
C MET A 62 -3.58 12.25 -4.72
N LEU A 63 -4.52 11.96 -3.81
CA LEU A 63 -5.85 12.56 -3.83
C LEU A 63 -5.78 14.09 -3.73
N THR A 64 -4.90 14.62 -2.88
CA THR A 64 -4.74 16.08 -2.76
C THR A 64 -4.04 16.73 -3.95
N MET A 65 -3.12 16.02 -4.62
CA MET A 65 -2.36 16.58 -5.75
C MET A 65 -3.14 16.53 -7.07
N TRP A 66 -3.86 15.44 -7.33
CA TRP A 66 -4.54 15.21 -8.61
C TRP A 66 -6.06 15.37 -8.55
N GLY A 67 -6.66 15.49 -7.37
CA GLY A 67 -8.10 15.74 -7.19
C GLY A 67 -8.95 14.70 -7.93
N ASP A 68 -9.89 15.17 -8.75
CA ASP A 68 -10.80 14.32 -9.52
C ASP A 68 -10.10 13.44 -10.57
N ASN A 69 -8.87 13.81 -10.97
CA ASN A 69 -8.07 13.07 -11.95
C ASN A 69 -7.09 12.09 -11.31
N VAL A 70 -7.21 11.82 -10.00
CA VAL A 70 -6.33 10.91 -9.25
C VAL A 70 -6.38 9.46 -9.73
N ALA A 71 -7.48 9.04 -10.37
CA ALA A 71 -7.73 7.64 -10.69
C ALA A 71 -6.65 7.02 -11.60
N ALA A 72 -6.23 7.72 -12.65
CA ALA A 72 -5.17 7.23 -13.54
C ALA A 72 -3.80 7.17 -12.85
N PRO A 73 -3.28 8.25 -12.22
CA PRO A 73 -2.05 8.20 -11.44
C PRO A 73 -2.05 7.10 -10.37
N LEU A 74 -3.15 6.93 -9.63
CA LEU A 74 -3.25 5.94 -8.57
C LEU A 74 -3.14 4.51 -9.12
N ASN A 75 -3.77 4.22 -10.26
CA ASN A 75 -3.61 2.93 -10.93
C ASN A 75 -2.18 2.70 -11.44
N VAL A 76 -1.48 3.74 -11.90
CA VAL A 76 -0.06 3.63 -12.29
C VAL A 76 0.85 3.35 -11.08
N VAL A 77 0.57 3.91 -9.91
CA VAL A 77 1.29 3.58 -8.68
C VAL A 77 1.05 2.12 -8.28
N HIS A 78 -0.20 1.65 -8.35
CA HIS A 78 -0.52 0.23 -8.10
C HIS A 78 0.03 -0.71 -9.17
N LEU A 79 0.16 -0.28 -10.42
CA LEU A 79 0.89 -1.00 -11.46
C LEU A 79 2.35 -1.23 -11.04
N GLY A 80 3.01 -0.21 -10.49
CA GLY A 80 4.36 -0.32 -9.94
C GLY A 80 4.47 -1.37 -8.83
N TYR A 81 3.45 -1.47 -7.97
CA TYR A 81 3.38 -2.54 -6.95
C TYR A 81 3.34 -3.94 -7.57
N GLY A 82 2.54 -4.14 -8.62
CA GLY A 82 2.48 -5.42 -9.34
C GLY A 82 3.83 -5.80 -9.97
N PHE A 83 4.50 -4.87 -10.66
CA PHE A 83 5.85 -5.12 -11.18
C PHE A 83 6.86 -5.40 -10.06
N GLY A 84 6.80 -4.64 -8.96
CA GLY A 84 7.64 -4.89 -7.78
C GLY A 84 7.48 -6.31 -7.25
N ALA A 85 6.25 -6.83 -7.19
CA ALA A 85 5.98 -8.21 -6.80
C ALA A 85 6.53 -9.24 -7.80
N VAL A 86 6.46 -8.97 -9.11
CA VAL A 86 7.09 -9.82 -10.14
C VAL A 86 8.61 -9.90 -9.92
N PHE A 87 9.28 -8.75 -9.82
CA PHE A 87 10.72 -8.70 -9.61
C PHE A 87 11.12 -9.34 -8.27
N ALA A 88 10.37 -9.10 -7.20
CA ALA A 88 10.64 -9.73 -5.91
C ALA A 88 10.63 -11.26 -6.00
N ASN A 89 9.66 -11.85 -6.71
CA ASN A 89 9.62 -13.30 -6.92
C ASN A 89 10.80 -13.80 -7.76
N LEU A 90 11.19 -13.08 -8.81
CA LEU A 90 12.38 -13.41 -9.62
C LEU A 90 13.69 -13.33 -8.83
N PHE A 91 13.85 -12.32 -7.97
CA PHE A 91 15.03 -12.18 -7.12
C PHE A 91 15.08 -13.29 -6.06
N VAL A 92 13.96 -13.53 -5.38
CA VAL A 92 13.85 -14.53 -4.30
C VAL A 92 14.11 -15.94 -4.84
N GLN A 93 13.74 -16.24 -6.09
CA GLN A 93 14.00 -17.54 -6.73
C GLN A 93 15.49 -17.94 -6.67
N ARG A 94 16.41 -16.97 -6.75
CA ARG A 94 17.85 -17.25 -6.69
C ARG A 94 18.35 -17.59 -5.27
N PHE A 95 17.59 -17.24 -4.24
CA PHE A 95 17.95 -17.42 -2.83
C PHE A 95 17.15 -18.50 -2.11
N VAL A 96 15.99 -18.88 -2.64
CA VAL A 96 15.24 -20.06 -2.21
C VAL A 96 15.88 -21.25 -2.91
N GLY A 97 16.86 -21.84 -2.24
CA GLY A 97 17.70 -22.92 -2.79
C GLY A 97 16.88 -23.98 -3.50
N GLU A 98 17.45 -24.52 -4.59
CA GLU A 98 16.93 -25.74 -5.21
C GLU A 98 16.73 -26.77 -4.10
N ASP A 99 15.51 -27.30 -4.00
CA ASP A 99 15.23 -28.44 -3.14
C ASP A 99 16.31 -29.47 -3.42
N ILE A 100 17.20 -29.70 -2.45
CA ILE A 100 18.24 -30.70 -2.54
C ILE A 100 17.49 -31.96 -2.99
N LYS A 101 17.83 -32.46 -4.19
CA LYS A 101 17.44 -33.78 -4.65
C LYS A 101 18.10 -34.80 -3.72
N ASN A 102 17.58 -34.90 -2.49
CA ASN A 102 17.80 -36.02 -1.59
C ASN A 102 16.87 -37.12 -2.05
N ASP A 103 17.14 -37.60 -3.26
CA ASP A 103 16.57 -38.83 -3.76
C ASP A 103 17.74 -39.65 -4.32
N LYS A 104 18.02 -40.76 -3.64
CA LYS A 104 18.89 -41.88 -4.02
C LYS A 104 20.29 -42.04 -3.38
N LEU A 105 20.52 -41.66 -2.12
CA LEU A 105 21.68 -42.22 -1.40
C LEU A 105 21.55 -42.34 0.13
N LEU A 106 20.38 -42.77 0.62
CA LEU A 106 20.23 -43.21 2.01
C LEU A 106 20.03 -44.73 2.11
N ASN A 107 20.99 -45.48 1.56
CA ASN A 107 21.27 -46.83 2.03
C ASN A 107 22.59 -46.77 2.81
N ASN A 108 22.51 -47.15 4.09
CA ASN A 108 23.57 -47.27 5.09
C ASN A 108 23.85 -46.03 5.94
N SER A 109 23.00 -45.88 6.96
CA SER A 109 23.38 -45.64 8.37
C SER A 109 24.71 -44.91 8.62
N THR A 110 24.67 -43.59 8.49
CA THR A 110 25.40 -42.68 9.38
C THR A 110 24.52 -41.45 9.56
N ILE A 111 24.15 -41.16 10.80
CA ILE A 111 23.45 -39.93 11.19
C ILE A 111 24.48 -38.81 11.03
N ILE A 112 24.65 -38.32 9.81
CA ILE A 112 25.28 -37.04 9.58
C ILE A 112 24.21 -36.03 9.98
N ILE A 113 24.45 -35.32 11.08
CA ILE A 113 23.71 -34.09 11.41
C ILE A 113 23.97 -33.17 10.23
N GLU A 114 23.04 -33.19 9.27
CA GLU A 114 23.10 -32.39 8.06
C GLU A 114 23.16 -30.94 8.53
N GLU A 115 24.36 -30.35 8.42
CA GLU A 115 24.62 -28.99 8.84
C GLU A 115 23.70 -28.12 8.00
N LYS A 116 22.66 -27.65 8.68
CA LYS A 116 21.48 -27.00 8.14
C LYS A 116 21.92 -25.82 7.31
N GLY A 117 22.01 -26.01 5.99
CA GLY A 117 22.47 -24.98 5.06
C GLY A 117 21.80 -23.66 5.38
N GLU A 118 22.59 -22.72 5.93
CA GLU A 118 22.11 -21.41 6.31
C GLU A 118 21.58 -20.76 5.05
N SER A 119 20.26 -20.67 4.95
CA SER A 119 19.65 -19.95 3.85
C SER A 119 20.11 -18.50 3.98
N ASN A 120 20.85 -18.02 2.98
CA ASN A 120 21.38 -16.65 2.86
C ASN A 120 20.25 -15.62 2.66
N ILE A 121 19.28 -15.63 3.56
CA ILE A 121 18.14 -14.72 3.63
C ILE A 121 18.65 -13.31 4.01
N LEU A 122 19.81 -13.20 4.67
CA LEU A 122 20.41 -11.92 5.02
C LEU A 122 20.63 -11.03 3.78
N VAL A 123 21.05 -11.61 2.66
CA VAL A 123 21.35 -10.87 1.42
C VAL A 123 20.13 -10.14 0.86
N PRO A 124 18.98 -10.79 0.54
CA PRO A 124 17.81 -10.09 0.02
C PRO A 124 17.24 -9.08 1.02
N TYR A 125 17.29 -9.35 2.33
CA TYR A 125 16.87 -8.39 3.36
C TYR A 125 17.79 -7.17 3.43
N SER A 126 19.09 -7.34 3.25
CA SER A 126 20.05 -6.24 3.18
C SER A 126 19.81 -5.36 1.94
N ILE A 127 19.62 -5.98 0.76
CA ILE A 127 19.33 -5.27 -0.49
C ILE A 127 18.03 -4.46 -0.37
N THR A 128 16.95 -5.08 0.12
CA THR A 128 15.66 -4.40 0.30
C THR A 128 15.74 -3.26 1.30
N SER A 129 16.43 -3.45 2.43
CA SER A 129 16.66 -2.39 3.41
C SER A 129 17.40 -1.19 2.79
N PHE A 130 18.46 -1.46 2.01
CA PHE A 130 19.22 -0.43 1.33
C PHE A 130 18.37 0.33 0.29
N LEU A 131 17.56 -0.36 -0.52
CA LEU A 131 16.65 0.28 -1.46
C LEU A 131 15.59 1.14 -0.77
N CYS A 132 15.01 0.65 0.33
CA CYS A 132 14.07 1.42 1.15
C CYS A 132 14.72 2.71 1.70
N LEU A 133 15.97 2.62 2.13
CA LEU A 133 16.74 3.76 2.62
C LEU A 133 16.97 4.78 1.50
N LEU A 134 17.38 4.35 0.30
CA LEU A 134 17.55 5.24 -0.86
C LEU A 134 16.26 5.95 -1.25
N ILE A 135 15.13 5.23 -1.29
CA ILE A 135 13.81 5.80 -1.59
C ILE A 135 13.43 6.84 -0.52
N SER A 136 13.67 6.53 0.76
CA SER A 136 13.42 7.44 1.89
C SER A 136 14.24 8.73 1.77
N ILE A 137 15.55 8.61 1.46
CA ILE A 137 16.42 9.77 1.22
C ILE A 137 15.93 10.60 0.02
N GLY A 138 15.57 9.94 -1.09
CA GLY A 138 15.05 10.61 -2.28
C GLY A 138 13.79 11.44 -1.98
N HIS A 139 12.85 10.86 -1.24
CA HIS A 139 11.64 11.56 -0.79
C HIS A 139 11.94 12.72 0.17
N LEU A 140 12.89 12.54 1.09
CA LEU A 140 13.33 13.59 2.00
C LEU A 140 13.89 14.79 1.22
N ILE A 141 14.76 14.54 0.24
CA ILE A 141 15.33 15.58 -0.62
C ILE A 141 14.23 16.30 -1.40
N PHE A 142 13.32 15.55 -2.02
CA PHE A 142 12.22 16.11 -2.80
C PHE A 142 11.33 17.00 -1.95
N SER A 143 10.97 16.55 -0.75
CA SER A 143 10.09 17.30 0.13
C SER A 143 10.76 18.55 0.72
N ILE A 144 12.05 18.48 1.07
CA ILE A 144 12.82 19.68 1.46
C ILE A 144 12.81 20.70 0.31
N ARG A 145 12.99 20.25 -0.93
CA ARG A 145 13.00 21.11 -2.12
C ARG A 145 11.62 21.75 -2.36
N GLU A 146 10.55 20.96 -2.34
CA GLU A 146 9.18 21.45 -2.51
C GLU A 146 8.82 22.48 -1.43
N HIS A 147 9.19 22.19 -0.18
CA HIS A 147 8.97 23.10 0.93
C HIS A 147 9.72 24.43 0.74
N ARG A 148 10.96 24.39 0.24
CA ARG A 148 11.75 25.58 -0.07
C ARG A 148 11.08 26.44 -1.16
N ILE A 149 10.65 25.80 -2.25
CA ILE A 149 9.96 26.47 -3.36
C ILE A 149 8.66 27.11 -2.87
N ARG A 150 7.88 26.39 -2.04
CA ARG A 150 6.63 26.92 -1.50
C ARG A 150 6.86 28.13 -0.58
N ARG A 151 7.92 28.12 0.23
CA ARG A 151 8.31 29.28 1.04
C ARG A 151 8.72 30.48 0.20
N GLU A 152 9.49 30.25 -0.86
CA GLU A 152 9.90 31.32 -1.78
C GLU A 152 8.69 31.92 -2.52
N ALA A 153 7.76 31.07 -2.98
CA ALA A 153 6.52 31.52 -3.59
C ALA A 153 5.65 32.36 -2.64
N LEU A 154 5.57 31.97 -1.36
CA LEU A 154 4.87 32.75 -0.33
C LEU A 154 5.57 34.07 -0.02
N ARG A 155 6.91 34.08 0.06
CA ARG A 155 7.70 35.30 0.29
C ARG A 155 7.61 36.29 -0.87
N ASN A 156 7.53 35.80 -2.11
CA ASN A 156 7.44 36.64 -3.31
C ASN A 156 6.00 37.10 -3.62
N ARG A 157 4.98 36.52 -2.98
CA ARG A 157 3.61 37.04 -3.01
C ARG A 157 3.58 38.36 -2.23
N ARG A 158 3.83 39.49 -2.92
CA ARG A 158 3.56 40.82 -2.34
C ARG A 158 2.12 40.84 -1.86
N ILE A 159 1.92 41.05 -0.57
CA ILE A 159 0.59 41.18 0.01
C ILE A 159 0.04 42.51 -0.52
N ASN A 160 -0.85 42.44 -1.50
CA ASN A 160 -1.56 43.59 -2.02
C ASN A 160 -2.67 43.91 -1.00
N TYR A 161 -2.38 44.81 -0.05
CA TYR A 161 -3.34 45.24 0.99
C TYR A 161 -4.44 46.16 0.46
N ALA A 162 -4.50 46.41 -0.85
CA ALA A 162 -5.52 47.23 -1.47
C ALA A 162 -6.75 46.38 -1.82
N SER A 163 -7.86 46.65 -1.11
CA SER A 163 -9.19 46.03 -1.21
C SER A 163 -9.38 44.71 -0.45
N VAL A 164 -9.54 44.83 0.87
CA VAL A 164 -10.46 43.93 1.59
C VAL A 164 -11.87 44.23 1.06
N SER A 165 -12.21 43.57 -0.04
CA SER A 165 -13.55 43.52 -0.61
C SER A 165 -14.50 42.89 0.41
N THR A 166 -15.78 43.29 0.37
CA THR A 166 -16.93 42.73 1.11
C THR A 166 -17.05 41.19 1.06
N SER A 167 -16.25 40.52 0.22
CA SER A 167 -15.89 39.10 0.27
C SER A 167 -15.52 38.57 1.67
N ALA A 168 -14.86 39.36 2.52
CA ALA A 168 -14.48 38.94 3.88
C ALA A 168 -15.70 38.57 4.76
N LEU A 169 -16.87 39.17 4.49
CA LEU A 169 -18.12 38.85 5.19
C LEU A 169 -18.74 37.52 4.72
N ASN A 170 -18.54 37.15 3.45
CA ASN A 170 -18.89 35.84 2.92
C ASN A 170 -17.91 34.76 3.38
N GLU A 171 -16.63 35.10 3.54
CA GLU A 171 -15.62 34.24 4.17
C GLU A 171 -15.98 33.89 5.62
N ILE A 172 -16.52 34.83 6.41
CA ILE A 172 -17.02 34.55 7.77
C ILE A 172 -18.21 33.56 7.74
N LYS A 173 -19.03 33.59 6.68
CA LYS A 173 -20.14 32.65 6.47
C LYS A 173 -19.64 31.24 6.08
N GLU A 174 -18.56 31.15 5.28
CA GLU A 174 -17.85 29.89 5.00
C GLU A 174 -17.06 29.35 6.20
N VAL A 175 -16.51 30.24 7.05
CA VAL A 175 -15.84 29.86 8.31
C VAL A 175 -16.82 29.17 9.27
N LYS A 176 -18.12 29.49 9.22
CA LYS A 176 -19.13 28.78 10.00
C LYS A 176 -19.42 27.36 9.47
N ILE A 177 -19.15 27.08 8.19
CA ILE A 177 -19.21 25.73 7.59
C ILE A 177 -17.94 24.92 7.93
N LYS A 178 -16.81 25.58 8.23
CA LYS A 178 -15.55 24.93 8.65
C LYS A 178 -15.59 24.22 10.02
N ASN A 179 -16.63 24.41 10.81
CA ASN A 179 -16.84 23.68 12.08
C ASN A 179 -17.59 22.35 11.91
N VAL A 180 -17.83 21.90 10.67
CA VAL A 180 -18.21 20.50 10.46
C VAL A 180 -16.96 19.67 10.73
N SER A 181 -17.02 18.82 11.76
CA SER A 181 -15.99 17.83 12.06
C SER A 181 -15.52 17.18 10.77
N GLN A 182 -14.22 17.30 10.47
CA GLN A 182 -13.60 16.81 9.23
C GLN A 182 -13.79 15.29 9.05
N TYR A 183 -14.16 14.60 10.13
CA TYR A 183 -14.40 13.15 10.18
C TYR A 183 -15.88 12.77 10.29
N SER A 184 -16.81 13.73 10.16
CA SER A 184 -18.22 13.38 10.13
C SER A 184 -18.57 12.73 8.77
N PRO A 185 -19.41 11.68 8.74
CA PRO A 185 -19.93 11.13 7.47
C PRO A 185 -20.55 12.21 6.58
N ARG A 186 -21.09 13.27 7.21
CA ARG A 186 -21.65 14.44 6.54
C ARG A 186 -20.66 15.16 5.61
N SER A 187 -19.37 15.14 5.93
CA SER A 187 -18.31 15.71 5.10
C SER A 187 -18.09 14.91 3.80
N CYS A 188 -18.18 13.58 3.88
CA CYS A 188 -18.10 12.70 2.70
C CYS A 188 -19.36 12.76 1.82
N GLY A 189 -20.51 13.11 2.41
CA GLY A 189 -21.80 13.14 1.75
C GLY A 189 -22.25 14.51 1.23
N ASN A 190 -21.33 15.45 0.98
CA ASN A 190 -21.66 16.83 0.56
C ASN A 190 -22.74 17.51 1.43
N GLY A 191 -22.69 17.30 2.75
CA GLY A 191 -23.66 17.88 3.70
C GLY A 191 -24.82 16.96 4.09
N TYR A 192 -25.00 15.81 3.41
CA TYR A 192 -26.02 14.81 3.75
C TYR A 192 -25.42 13.68 4.58
N PHE A 193 -25.85 13.57 5.84
CA PHE A 193 -25.31 12.58 6.79
C PHE A 193 -25.59 11.13 6.34
N THR A 194 -26.84 10.82 5.96
CA THR A 194 -27.25 9.47 5.58
C THR A 194 -26.50 8.96 4.34
N TYR A 195 -26.36 9.82 3.32
CA TYR A 195 -25.60 9.49 2.11
C TYR A 195 -24.13 9.26 2.41
N GLY A 196 -23.51 10.14 3.20
CA GLY A 196 -22.12 9.98 3.58
C GLY A 196 -21.85 8.76 4.48
N LEU A 197 -22.81 8.41 5.36
CA LEU A 197 -22.75 7.20 6.17
C LEU A 197 -22.83 5.95 5.30
N LEU A 198 -23.78 5.91 4.35
CA LEU A 198 -23.93 4.82 3.41
C LEU A 198 -22.66 4.62 2.58
N MET A 199 -22.11 5.69 2.00
CA MET A 199 -20.85 5.64 1.24
C MET A 199 -19.68 5.16 2.09
N SER A 200 -19.60 5.57 3.36
CA SER A 200 -18.56 5.11 4.29
C SER A 200 -18.69 3.62 4.58
N ILE A 201 -19.91 3.12 4.82
CA ILE A 201 -20.17 1.69 5.02
C ILE A 201 -19.80 0.92 3.75
N SER A 202 -20.30 1.32 2.59
CA SER A 202 -19.98 0.68 1.30
C SER A 202 -18.47 0.66 1.05
N TRP A 203 -17.77 1.75 1.35
CA TRP A 203 -16.31 1.80 1.24
C TRP A 203 -15.61 0.82 2.19
N ILE A 204 -16.05 0.73 3.45
CA ILE A 204 -15.49 -0.23 4.42
C ILE A 204 -15.71 -1.66 3.93
N PHE A 205 -16.92 -1.98 3.46
CA PHE A 205 -17.23 -3.30 2.90
C PHE A 205 -16.38 -3.59 1.65
N TYR A 206 -16.32 -2.65 0.72
CA TYR A 206 -15.47 -2.76 -0.47
C TYR A 206 -14.01 -3.01 -0.09
N MET A 207 -13.45 -2.22 0.81
CA MET A 207 -12.06 -2.39 1.27
C MET A 207 -11.87 -3.74 1.98
N PHE A 208 -12.82 -4.17 2.81
CA PHE A 208 -12.75 -5.45 3.51
C PHE A 208 -12.77 -6.64 2.54
N PHE A 209 -13.73 -6.66 1.61
CA PHE A 209 -13.87 -7.77 0.66
C PHE A 209 -12.80 -7.74 -0.42
N VAL A 210 -12.58 -6.60 -1.08
CA VAL A 210 -11.64 -6.51 -2.19
C VAL A 210 -10.20 -6.55 -1.70
N SER A 211 -9.83 -5.73 -0.72
CA SER A 211 -8.45 -5.73 -0.21
C SER A 211 -8.17 -6.99 0.62
N GLY A 212 -9.17 -7.51 1.34
CA GLY A 212 -9.04 -8.78 2.06
C GLY A 212 -8.83 -9.95 1.11
N ASN A 213 -9.56 -9.99 -0.01
CA ASN A 213 -9.38 -11.04 -1.02
C ASN A 213 -8.02 -10.94 -1.70
N ASP A 214 -7.60 -9.76 -2.18
CA ASP A 214 -6.29 -9.58 -2.85
C ASP A 214 -5.12 -10.01 -1.94
N LEU A 215 -5.16 -9.61 -0.65
CA LEU A 215 -4.15 -10.00 0.33
C LEU A 215 -4.19 -11.48 0.72
N THR A 216 -5.35 -12.12 0.65
CA THR A 216 -5.52 -13.54 0.98
C THR A 216 -5.06 -14.38 -0.19
N PHE A 217 -5.60 -14.11 -1.38
CA PHE A 217 -5.27 -14.83 -2.60
C PHE A 217 -3.77 -14.77 -2.87
N GLY A 218 -3.15 -13.58 -2.92
CA GLY A 218 -1.72 -13.45 -3.19
C GLY A 218 -0.80 -14.18 -2.20
N LYS A 219 -1.23 -14.42 -0.95
CA LYS A 219 -0.44 -15.15 0.05
C LYS A 219 -0.63 -16.65 -0.01
N PHE A 220 -1.86 -17.09 -0.23
CA PHE A 220 -2.20 -18.51 -0.21
C PHE A 220 -2.08 -19.15 -1.58
N PHE A 221 -2.02 -18.38 -2.67
CA PHE A 221 -1.94 -18.91 -4.03
C PHE A 221 -0.74 -19.83 -4.22
N PHE A 222 0.44 -19.46 -3.75
CA PHE A 222 1.62 -20.34 -3.79
C PHE A 222 1.40 -21.66 -3.03
N ALA A 223 0.81 -21.59 -1.82
CA ALA A 223 0.53 -22.77 -1.01
C ALA A 223 -0.57 -23.64 -1.63
N TYR A 224 -1.54 -23.01 -2.30
CA TYR A 224 -2.61 -23.66 -3.04
C TYR A 224 -2.08 -24.45 -4.24
N LEU A 225 -1.19 -23.84 -5.05
CA LEU A 225 -0.52 -24.53 -6.16
C LEU A 225 0.35 -25.71 -5.67
N LYS A 226 0.86 -25.62 -4.44
CA LYS A 226 1.64 -26.66 -3.76
C LYS A 226 0.81 -27.70 -3.02
N SER A 227 -0.52 -27.57 -2.97
CA SER A 227 -1.38 -28.53 -2.27
C SER A 227 -1.30 -29.90 -2.94
N SER A 228 -1.69 -30.95 -2.21
CA SER A 228 -1.66 -32.34 -2.70
C SER A 228 -2.53 -32.57 -3.94
N GLU A 229 -3.48 -31.68 -4.21
CA GLU A 229 -4.39 -31.77 -5.35
C GLU A 229 -3.70 -31.39 -6.67
N PHE A 230 -2.85 -30.35 -6.66
CA PHE A 230 -2.15 -29.88 -7.87
C PHE A 230 -0.73 -30.40 -7.97
N SER A 231 -0.04 -30.60 -6.83
CA SER A 231 1.33 -31.14 -6.76
C SER A 231 2.36 -30.41 -7.65
N ILE A 232 2.16 -29.11 -7.93
CA ILE A 232 3.01 -28.36 -8.86
C ILE A 232 4.44 -28.22 -8.28
N THR A 233 5.44 -28.27 -9.16
CA THR A 233 6.85 -28.07 -8.77
C THR A 233 7.07 -26.68 -8.16
N THR A 234 8.11 -26.53 -7.33
CA THR A 234 8.40 -25.24 -6.67
C THR A 234 8.59 -24.12 -7.71
N SER A 235 9.32 -24.42 -8.80
CA SER A 235 9.50 -23.51 -9.93
C SER A 235 8.17 -23.17 -10.63
N GLY A 236 7.31 -24.16 -10.89
CA GLY A 236 5.99 -23.93 -11.49
C GLY A 236 5.09 -23.04 -10.63
N ALA A 237 5.11 -23.21 -9.30
CA ALA A 237 4.35 -22.39 -8.38
C ALA A 237 4.86 -20.93 -8.33
N VAL A 238 6.18 -20.71 -8.42
CA VAL A 238 6.77 -19.36 -8.53
C VAL A 238 6.34 -18.70 -9.85
N TRP A 239 6.37 -19.43 -10.97
CA TRP A 239 5.88 -18.90 -12.25
C TRP A 239 4.39 -18.58 -12.22
N GLY A 240 3.57 -19.40 -11.56
CA GLY A 240 2.16 -19.09 -11.32
C GLY A 240 1.98 -17.77 -10.57
N MET A 241 2.76 -17.55 -9.51
CA MET A 241 2.77 -16.28 -8.77
C MET A 241 3.20 -15.09 -9.65
N ILE A 242 4.20 -15.26 -10.51
CA ILE A 242 4.65 -14.22 -11.46
C ILE A 242 3.53 -13.85 -12.44
N ILE A 243 2.87 -14.85 -13.02
CA ILE A 243 1.76 -14.64 -13.98
C ILE A 243 0.57 -13.95 -13.30
N TYR A 244 0.28 -14.30 -12.03
CA TYR A 244 -0.74 -13.61 -11.24
C TYR A 244 -0.44 -12.12 -11.10
N TRP A 245 0.77 -11.76 -10.66
CA TRP A 245 1.15 -10.35 -10.48
C TRP A 245 1.30 -9.59 -11.80
N LEU A 246 1.68 -10.27 -12.88
CA LEU A 246 1.70 -9.69 -14.22
C LEU A 246 0.28 -9.40 -14.72
N SER A 247 -0.66 -10.34 -14.52
CA SER A 247 -2.07 -10.14 -14.84
C SER A 247 -2.67 -8.98 -14.04
N TYR A 248 -2.36 -8.90 -12.74
CA TYR A 248 -2.72 -7.76 -11.89
C TYR A 248 -2.20 -6.43 -12.48
N SER A 249 -0.94 -6.42 -12.91
CA SER A 249 -0.29 -5.25 -13.51
C SER A 249 -0.99 -4.83 -14.80
N VAL A 250 -1.25 -5.78 -15.71
CA VAL A 250 -1.98 -5.51 -16.97
C VAL A 250 -3.38 -4.96 -16.67
N GLY A 251 -4.11 -5.54 -15.72
CA GLY A 251 -5.41 -5.03 -15.30
C GLY A 251 -5.34 -3.58 -14.80
N ARG A 252 -4.34 -3.24 -13.98
CA ARG A 252 -4.11 -1.87 -13.50
C ARG A 252 -3.75 -0.90 -14.62
N LEU A 253 -2.97 -1.33 -15.60
CA LEU A 253 -2.64 -0.52 -16.77
C LEU A 253 -3.90 -0.21 -17.60
N ILE A 254 -4.73 -1.23 -17.86
CA ILE A 254 -6.01 -1.05 -18.55
C ILE A 254 -6.88 -0.06 -17.76
N CYS A 255 -7.02 -0.25 -16.45
CA CYS A 255 -7.77 0.68 -15.59
C CYS A 255 -7.21 2.11 -15.62
N ALA A 256 -5.89 2.28 -15.67
CA ALA A 256 -5.27 3.60 -15.78
C ALA A 256 -5.62 4.27 -17.11
N ILE A 257 -5.58 3.52 -18.22
CA ILE A 257 -5.95 4.02 -19.55
C ILE A 257 -7.44 4.36 -19.58
N THR A 258 -8.32 3.49 -19.08
CA THR A 258 -9.77 3.76 -19.07
C THR A 258 -10.11 4.96 -18.17
N ALA A 259 -9.40 5.15 -17.05
CA ALA A 259 -9.60 6.27 -16.14
C ALA A 259 -9.24 7.64 -16.76
N ILE A 260 -8.48 7.66 -17.86
CA ILE A 260 -8.23 8.91 -18.62
C ILE A 260 -9.49 9.33 -19.39
N PHE A 261 -10.27 8.36 -19.89
CA PHE A 261 -11.43 8.62 -20.74
C PHE A 261 -12.75 8.63 -19.99
N ILE A 262 -12.84 7.90 -18.87
CA ILE A 262 -14.07 7.71 -18.11
C ILE A 262 -13.98 8.49 -16.80
N PRO A 263 -14.85 9.49 -16.58
CA PRO A 263 -14.91 10.19 -15.32
C PRO A 263 -15.28 9.26 -14.16
N VAL A 264 -14.71 9.51 -12.98
CA VAL A 264 -14.89 8.69 -11.78
C VAL A 264 -16.37 8.47 -11.42
N HIS A 265 -17.21 9.50 -11.59
CA HIS A 265 -18.64 9.41 -11.31
C HIS A 265 -19.37 8.43 -12.24
N VAL A 266 -18.98 8.35 -13.52
CA VAL A 266 -19.53 7.39 -14.48
C VAL A 266 -19.08 5.97 -14.11
N ALA A 267 -17.80 5.80 -13.75
CA ALA A 267 -17.27 4.51 -13.33
C ALA A 267 -17.97 3.95 -12.08
N ILE A 268 -18.20 4.81 -11.07
CA ILE A 268 -18.97 4.43 -9.87
C ILE A 268 -20.41 4.08 -10.23
N GLY A 269 -21.04 4.85 -11.14
CA GLY A 269 -22.40 4.55 -11.62
C GLY A 269 -22.50 3.18 -12.30
N ILE A 270 -21.51 2.83 -13.14
CA ILE A 270 -21.43 1.50 -13.77
C ILE A 270 -21.25 0.41 -12.71
N LEU A 271 -20.37 0.61 -11.74
CA LEU A 271 -20.13 -0.35 -10.65
C LEU A 271 -21.44 -0.68 -9.89
N TRP A 272 -22.20 0.36 -9.55
CA TRP A 272 -23.51 0.25 -8.89
C TRP A 272 -24.54 -0.49 -9.73
N ILE A 273 -24.62 -0.22 -11.04
CA ILE A 273 -25.56 -0.89 -11.94
C ILE A 273 -25.19 -2.37 -12.12
N CYS A 274 -23.89 -2.67 -12.16
CA CYS A 274 -23.39 -4.03 -12.31
C CYS A 274 -23.48 -4.87 -11.02
N GLY A 275 -23.91 -4.30 -9.89
CA GLY A 275 -24.18 -5.06 -8.67
C GLY A 275 -22.93 -5.64 -7.99
N LEU A 276 -21.80 -4.96 -8.12
CA LEU A 276 -20.57 -5.18 -7.35
C LEU A 276 -20.48 -4.17 -6.20
#